data_AF-A0A1V2NG44-F1
#
_entry.id   AF-A0A1V2NG44-F1
#
_cell.length_a   1.000
_cell.length_b   1.000
_cell.length_c   1.000
_cell.angle_alpha   90.00
_cell.angle_beta   90.00
_cell.angle_gamma   90.00
#
_symmetry.space_group_name_H-M   'P 1'
#
loop_
_entity.id
_entity.type
_entity.pdbx_description
1 polymer ?
#
loop_
_entity_poly.entity_id
_entity_poly.type
_entity_poly.pdbx_seq_one_letter_code
_entity_poly.pdbx_strand_id
1 'polypeptide(L)'
;MQPRAYLANAANGVVLCGDGVTGCHGEVTRNEVPARLGFRVPRIGIRRPLEVPLKHFLHGWVLLDNDGGFAPVEEPAEVAA
;
A
#
# COMPACT_ATOMS: atom_id res chain seq x y z
N MET A 1 -12.53 -11.47 18.74
CA MET A 1 -11.36 -10.69 18.24
C MET A 1 -11.83 -9.27 18.00
N GLN A 2 -11.21 -8.26 18.64
CA GLN A 2 -11.47 -6.88 18.26
C GLN A 2 -10.87 -6.59 16.87
N PRO A 3 -11.57 -5.88 15.98
CA PRO A 3 -11.00 -5.46 14.71
C PRO A 3 -9.81 -4.54 14.97
N ARG A 4 -8.70 -4.81 14.29
CA ARG A 4 -7.52 -3.94 14.29
C ARG A 4 -7.87 -2.68 13.50
N ALA A 5 -8.12 -1.57 14.19
CA ALA A 5 -8.62 -0.32 13.60
C ALA A 5 -7.83 0.12 12.36
N TYR A 6 -6.50 0.00 12.39
CA TYR A 6 -5.62 0.38 11.28
C TYR A 6 -5.87 -0.39 9.96
N LEU A 7 -6.56 -1.53 9.99
CA LEU A 7 -6.92 -2.28 8.76
C LEU A 7 -8.03 -1.59 7.96
N ALA A 8 -8.86 -0.77 8.63
CA ALA A 8 -10.01 -0.10 8.04
C ALA A 8 -9.79 1.41 7.83
N ASN A 9 -8.57 1.91 8.05
CA ASN A 9 -8.25 3.30 7.81
C ASN A 9 -7.94 3.56 6.32
N ALA A 10 -8.16 4.79 5.87
CA ALA A 10 -7.93 5.19 4.48
C ALA A 10 -6.49 4.95 4.01
N ALA A 11 -5.49 5.09 4.89
CA ALA A 11 -4.08 4.80 4.58
C ALA A 11 -3.83 3.35 4.12
N ASN A 12 -4.76 2.43 4.40
CA ASN A 12 -4.70 1.03 3.97
C ASN A 12 -5.45 0.75 2.65
N GLY A 13 -5.94 1.80 1.98
CA GLY A 13 -6.69 1.71 0.73
C GLY A 13 -6.02 2.49 -0.39
N VAL A 14 -5.97 1.91 -1.59
CA VAL A 14 -5.53 2.60 -2.81
C VAL A 14 -6.43 2.16 -3.98
N VAL A 15 -6.70 3.08 -4.89
CA VAL A 15 -7.46 2.78 -6.10
C VAL A 15 -6.55 2.07 -7.09
N LEU A 16 -7.04 0.95 -7.64
CA LEU A 16 -6.36 0.19 -8.69
C LEU A 16 -7.09 0.36 -10.01
N CYS A 17 -6.37 0.17 -11.12
CA CYS A 17 -6.90 0.15 -12.47
C CYS A 17 -6.22 -0.96 -13.31
N GLY A 18 -6.72 -1.18 -14.53
CA GLY A 18 -6.17 -2.20 -15.44
C GLY A 18 -6.25 -3.60 -14.85
N ASP A 19 -5.18 -4.39 -14.99
CA ASP A 19 -5.15 -5.76 -14.47
C ASP A 19 -5.22 -5.82 -12.94
N GLY A 20 -4.92 -4.73 -12.24
CA GLY A 20 -5.06 -4.60 -10.78
C GLY A 20 -6.50 -4.70 -10.26
N VAL A 21 -7.52 -4.57 -11.12
CA VAL A 21 -8.93 -4.79 -10.74
C VAL A 21 -9.48 -6.17 -11.14
N THR A 22 -8.64 -7.04 -11.72
CA THR A 22 -9.08 -8.37 -12.13
C THR A 22 -9.15 -9.34 -10.94
N GLY A 23 -10.32 -9.92 -10.69
CA GLY A 23 -10.55 -10.79 -9.53
C GLY A 23 -10.32 -10.08 -8.19
N CYS A 24 -9.86 -10.82 -7.17
CA CYS A 24 -9.36 -10.18 -5.95
C CYS A 24 -8.06 -9.46 -6.30
N HIS A 25 -8.11 -8.15 -6.59
CA HIS A 25 -6.99 -7.20 -6.70
C HIS A 25 -5.82 -7.59 -7.64
N GLY A 26 -6.04 -8.49 -8.60
CA GLY A 26 -5.19 -8.66 -9.78
C GLY A 26 -3.72 -8.91 -9.49
N GLU A 27 -2.85 -8.17 -10.21
CA GLU A 27 -1.40 -8.27 -10.09
C GLU A 27 -0.86 -8.04 -8.68
N VAL A 28 -1.54 -7.21 -7.89
CA VAL A 28 -1.12 -6.89 -6.52
C VAL A 28 -1.04 -8.12 -5.62
N THR A 29 -1.83 -9.15 -5.91
CA THR A 29 -1.77 -10.42 -5.18
C THR A 29 -1.54 -11.67 -6.00
N ARG A 30 -1.87 -11.66 -7.30
CA ARG A 30 -1.70 -12.85 -8.15
C ARG A 30 -0.30 -12.92 -8.76
N ASN A 31 0.25 -11.78 -9.18
CA ASN A 31 1.50 -11.71 -9.95
C ASN A 31 2.66 -11.12 -9.12
N GLU A 32 2.48 -10.98 -7.81
CA GLU A 32 3.49 -10.55 -6.84
C GLU A 32 4.23 -9.26 -7.22
N VAL A 33 3.51 -8.13 -7.30
CA VAL A 33 4.15 -6.81 -7.35
C VAL A 33 5.28 -6.70 -6.31
N PRO A 34 6.49 -6.25 -6.70
CA PRO A 34 7.63 -6.21 -5.79
C PRO A 34 7.27 -5.53 -4.47
N ALA A 35 7.63 -6.13 -3.33
CA ALA A 35 7.28 -5.62 -2.00
C ALA A 35 7.73 -4.17 -1.80
N ARG A 36 8.87 -3.79 -2.42
CA ARG A 36 9.38 -2.41 -2.43
C ARG A 36 8.38 -1.36 -2.95
N LEU A 37 7.40 -1.76 -3.76
CA LEU A 37 6.40 -0.84 -4.33
C LEU A 37 5.28 -0.46 -3.35
N GLY A 38 5.22 -1.08 -2.17
CA GLY A 38 4.34 -0.67 -1.07
C GLY A 38 2.89 -1.16 -1.15
N PHE A 39 2.52 -1.96 -2.15
CA PHE A 39 1.14 -2.47 -2.29
C PHE A 39 0.78 -3.58 -1.30
N ARG A 40 1.72 -4.07 -0.50
CA ARG A 40 1.52 -5.17 0.46
C ARG A 40 2.11 -4.79 1.81
N VAL A 41 1.28 -4.83 2.86
CA VAL A 41 1.70 -4.59 4.24
C VAL A 41 1.28 -5.79 5.10
N PRO A 42 2.22 -6.48 5.76
CA PRO A 42 1.90 -7.64 6.59
C PRO A 42 0.93 -7.31 7.74
N ARG A 43 -0.15 -8.09 7.86
CA ARG A 43 -1.14 -7.96 8.95
C ARG A 43 -0.56 -8.21 10.35
N ILE A 44 0.61 -8.85 10.45
CA ILE A 44 1.28 -9.13 11.72
C ILE A 44 1.72 -7.86 12.45
N GLY A 45 1.83 -6.73 11.72
CA GLY A 45 1.93 -5.39 12.31
C GLY A 45 3.35 -4.91 12.62
N ILE A 46 4.35 -5.42 11.91
CA ILE A 46 5.74 -4.90 11.97
C ILE A 46 5.79 -3.46 11.44
N ARG A 47 5.03 -3.18 10.38
CA ARG A 47 4.77 -1.83 9.88
C ARG A 47 3.27 -1.60 9.72
N ARG A 48 2.88 -0.34 9.72
CA ARG A 48 1.52 0.13 9.45
C ARG A 48 1.42 0.71 8.04
N PRO A 49 0.23 0.69 7.41
CA PRO A 49 0.02 1.30 6.10
C PRO A 49 0.49 2.76 6.03
N LEU A 50 0.26 3.54 7.10
CA LEU A 50 0.75 4.92 7.24
C LEU A 50 2.28 5.10 7.29
N GLU A 51 3.05 4.01 7.29
CA GLU A 51 4.52 3.99 7.37
C GLU A 51 5.16 3.37 6.11
N VAL A 52 4.34 2.94 5.14
CA VAL A 52 4.81 2.26 3.93
C VAL A 52 4.62 3.16 2.71
N PRO A 53 5.71 3.70 2.14
CA PRO A 53 5.64 4.39 0.86
C PRO A 53 5.10 3.48 -0.24
N LEU A 54 4.19 3.99 -1.06
CA LEU A 54 3.59 3.33 -2.20
C LEU A 54 4.02 4.00 -3.51
N LYS A 55 4.31 3.20 -4.54
CA LYS A 55 4.59 3.72 -5.89
C LYS A 55 3.28 3.99 -6.64
N HIS A 56 2.77 5.21 -6.51
CA HIS A 56 1.59 5.67 -7.23
C HIS A 56 1.89 5.93 -8.71
N PHE A 57 0.97 5.55 -9.59
CA PHE A 57 1.14 5.69 -11.04
C PHE A 57 1.31 7.15 -11.50
N LEU A 58 0.51 8.08 -10.96
CA LEU A 58 0.55 9.50 -11.36
C LEU A 58 1.46 10.38 -10.49
N HIS A 59 1.72 9.97 -9.25
CA HIS A 59 2.33 10.84 -8.23
C HIS A 59 3.72 10.37 -7.79
N GLY A 60 4.21 9.26 -8.35
CA GLY A 60 5.49 8.70 -7.94
C GLY A 60 5.41 8.08 -6.55
N TRP A 61 6.41 8.32 -5.71
CA TRP A 61 6.45 7.76 -4.36
C TRP A 61 5.64 8.64 -3.40
N VAL A 62 4.67 8.03 -2.72
CA VAL A 62 3.78 8.73 -1.80
C VAL A 62 3.58 7.94 -0.51
N LEU A 63 3.31 8.64 0.59
CA LEU A 63 2.82 8.07 1.83
C LEU A 63 1.34 8.43 2.01
N LEU A 64 0.48 7.43 2.21
CA LEU A 64 -0.96 7.62 2.38
C LEU A 64 -1.29 7.97 3.83
N ASP A 65 -2.30 8.82 4.02
CA ASP A 65 -2.79 9.21 5.35
C ASP A 65 -4.20 8.66 5.63
N ASN A 66 -4.65 8.82 6.88
CA ASN A 66 -5.95 8.31 7.32
C ASN A 66 -7.13 9.20 6.90
N ASP A 67 -6.88 10.42 6.40
CA ASP A 67 -7.89 11.34 5.90
C ASP A 67 -8.16 11.11 4.39
N GLY A 68 -7.45 10.17 3.76
CA GLY A 68 -7.56 9.82 2.35
C GLY A 68 -6.66 10.66 1.44
N GLY A 69 -5.77 11.45 2.03
CA GLY A 69 -4.74 12.22 1.33
C GLY A 69 -3.44 11.43 1.15
N PHE A 70 -2.44 12.16 0.64
CA PHE A 70 -1.09 11.64 0.49
C PHE A 70 -0.05 12.76 0.61
N ALA A 71 1.16 12.40 1.02
CA ALA A 71 2.33 13.26 0.96
C ALA A 71 3.38 12.67 0.00
N PRO A 72 4.02 13.46 -0.88
CA PRO A 72 5.13 12.98 -1.69
C PRO A 72 6.33 12.66 -0.80
N VAL A 73 7.02 11.57 -1.12
CA VAL A 73 8.23 11.11 -0.42
C VAL A 73 9.28 10.67 -1.43
N GLU A 74 10.52 10.53 -0.98
CA GLU A 74 11.58 9.94 -1.81
C GLU A 74 11.37 8.43 -1.99
N GLU A 75 12.05 7.85 -2.98
CA GLU A 75 12.10 6.40 -3.14
C GLU A 75 12.69 5.77 -1.86
N PRO A 76 12.00 4.82 -1.23
CA PRO A 76 12.58 4.13 -0.08
C PRO A 76 13.84 3.40 -0.51
N ALA A 77 14.95 3.62 0.20
CA ALA A 77 16.13 2.78 0.10
C ALA A 77 15.69 1.32 0.32
N GLU A 78 16.18 0.41 -0.53
CA GLU A 78 15.75 -0.98 -0.63
C GLU A 78 15.47 -1.61 0.75
N VAL A 79 14.19 -1.88 1.05
CA VAL A 79 13.79 -2.53 2.31
C VAL A 79 13.37 -3.96 2.01
N ALA A 80 14.06 -4.91 2.64
CA ALA A 80 13.69 -6.33 2.67
C ALA A 80 12.23 -6.47 3.14
N ALA A 81 11.47 -7.27 2.39
CA ALA A 81 10.04 -7.54 2.57
C ALA A 81 9.70 -8.17 3.93
#